data_AF-A0A7K3S3A0-F1
#
_entry.id   AF-A0A7K3S3A0-F1
#
_cell.length_a   1.000
_cell.length_b   1.000
_cell.length_c   1.000
_cell.angle_alpha   90.00
_cell.angle_beta   90.00
_cell.angle_gamma   90.00
#
_symmetry.space_group_name_H-M   'P 1'
#
loop_
_entity.id
_entity.type
_entity.pdbx_description
1 polymer ?
#
loop_
_entity_poly.entity_id
_entity_poly.type
_entity_poly.pdbx_seq_one_letter_code
_entity_poly.pdbx_strand_id
1 'polypeptide(L)'
;MKAGVFLYPWDVVGDPDAAARIADLGVRQVTLASAYHSTRALTPRHPAHRVVTAEHAAVLYPPDPDRWAGRALAPYRQSWTPGDDPYGEAAEALAAAGLEVHSWVVLAHSSRLGAEHPDTSVVNAYGDRYPWAPCIARPAVRDYLVDLAAEAAARPGAHGTELESCGWYGFAHLHAHDKVAGVGLGDAAQYLMSLCFCAVCREGYGEEGVDPETLSVAVRRALEPVWSGGGSPESGRDGIAELLGPTYADATLRRRGRVARTVQEAAVAAVR
;
A
#
# COMPACT_ATOMS: atom_id res chain seq x y z
N MET A 1 -12.94 5.90 -24.36
CA MET A 1 -12.02 5.59 -23.24
C MET A 1 -10.91 6.64 -23.22
N LYS A 2 -10.51 7.12 -22.04
CA LYS A 2 -9.24 7.87 -21.89
C LYS A 2 -8.16 6.81 -21.65
N ALA A 3 -7.14 6.77 -22.50
CA ALA A 3 -5.98 5.88 -22.33
C ALA A 3 -4.85 6.67 -21.66
N GLY A 4 -4.18 6.04 -20.69
CA GLY A 4 -3.04 6.58 -19.98
C GLY A 4 -2.06 5.47 -19.61
N VAL A 5 -0.90 5.87 -19.09
CA VAL A 5 0.18 4.97 -18.69
C VAL A 5 0.67 5.30 -17.29
N PHE A 6 1.13 4.28 -16.56
CA PHE A 6 1.81 4.45 -15.28
C PHE A 6 3.30 4.54 -15.52
N LEU A 7 3.95 5.55 -14.93
CA LEU A 7 5.38 5.77 -15.03
C LEU A 7 5.98 6.00 -13.65
N TYR A 8 7.27 5.69 -13.55
CA TYR A 8 8.10 6.16 -12.47
C TYR A 8 8.97 7.32 -12.93
N PRO A 9 9.37 8.23 -12.03
CA PRO A 9 10.34 9.28 -12.33
C PRO A 9 11.63 8.78 -12.99
N TRP A 10 12.13 7.61 -12.60
CA TRP A 10 13.34 7.02 -13.19
C TRP A 10 13.17 6.55 -14.64
N ASP A 11 11.95 6.47 -15.17
CA ASP A 11 11.74 6.21 -16.59
C ASP A 11 11.97 7.46 -17.47
N VAL A 12 12.01 8.65 -16.85
CA VAL A 12 12.08 9.96 -17.53
C VAL A 12 13.37 10.72 -17.18
N VAL A 13 13.73 10.77 -15.90
CA VAL A 13 14.91 11.50 -15.42
C VAL A 13 16.18 10.90 -16.02
N GLY A 14 16.93 11.71 -16.77
CA GLY A 14 18.12 11.28 -17.50
C GLY A 14 17.87 10.69 -18.90
N ASP A 15 16.64 10.76 -19.41
CA ASP A 15 16.26 10.35 -20.77
C ASP A 15 15.52 11.47 -21.51
N PRO A 16 16.21 12.25 -22.36
CA PRO A 16 15.63 13.42 -23.03
C PRO A 16 14.50 13.06 -23.99
N ASP A 17 14.44 11.83 -24.48
CA ASP A 17 13.45 11.38 -25.47
C ASP A 17 12.25 10.67 -24.80
N ALA A 18 12.27 10.44 -23.49
CA ALA A 18 11.23 9.67 -22.80
C ALA A 18 9.84 10.27 -22.96
N ALA A 19 9.69 11.57 -22.70
CA ALA A 19 8.39 12.24 -22.76
C ALA A 19 7.78 12.19 -24.18
N ALA A 20 8.58 12.46 -25.22
CA ALA A 20 8.15 12.37 -26.61
C ALA A 20 7.72 10.93 -26.96
N ARG A 21 8.51 9.93 -26.56
CA ARG A 21 8.16 8.51 -26.81
C ARG A 21 6.88 8.08 -26.12
N ILE A 22 6.54 8.64 -24.95
CA ILE A 22 5.26 8.38 -24.28
C ILE A 22 4.12 9.07 -25.03
N ALA A 23 4.30 10.33 -25.44
CA ALA A 23 3.30 11.05 -26.24
C ALA A 23 3.00 10.34 -27.57
N ASP A 24 4.02 9.78 -28.24
CA ASP A 24 3.90 9.03 -29.49
C ASP A 24 3.09 7.72 -29.35
N LEU A 25 2.82 7.25 -28.13
CA LEU A 25 1.86 6.15 -27.89
C LEU A 25 0.40 6.59 -28.13
N GLY A 26 0.13 7.88 -28.34
CA GLY A 26 -1.21 8.44 -28.49
C GLY A 26 -2.00 8.56 -27.18
N VAL A 27 -1.31 8.43 -26.04
CA VAL A 27 -1.92 8.67 -24.71
C VAL A 27 -1.95 10.15 -24.40
N ARG A 28 -2.87 10.54 -23.52
CA ARG A 28 -3.04 11.94 -23.10
C ARG A 28 -2.74 12.16 -21.62
N GLN A 29 -2.56 11.09 -20.86
CA GLN A 29 -2.39 11.14 -19.42
C GLN A 29 -1.27 10.18 -18.98
N VAL A 30 -0.48 10.63 -18.01
CA VAL A 30 0.48 9.80 -17.28
C VAL A 30 0.13 9.83 -15.80
N THR A 31 0.10 8.66 -15.17
CA THR A 31 0.06 8.55 -13.71
C THR A 31 1.48 8.30 -13.20
N LEU A 32 2.10 9.32 -12.63
CA LEU A 32 3.50 9.39 -12.25
C LEU A 32 3.68 9.15 -10.74
N ALA A 33 4.53 8.21 -10.36
CA ALA A 33 4.83 7.91 -8.96
C ALA A 33 5.44 9.11 -8.22
N SER A 34 4.73 9.64 -7.22
CA SER A 34 5.25 10.65 -6.27
C SER A 34 5.60 10.02 -4.92
N ALA A 35 4.94 8.92 -4.53
CA ALA A 35 5.33 8.07 -3.42
C ALA A 35 5.10 6.61 -3.79
N TYR A 36 6.11 5.76 -3.61
CA TYR A 36 6.04 4.36 -4.05
C TYR A 36 6.73 3.41 -3.09
N HIS A 37 6.33 2.13 -3.11
CA HIS A 37 6.94 1.08 -2.30
C HIS A 37 8.22 0.50 -2.92
N SER A 38 8.91 -0.41 -2.23
CA SER A 38 10.10 -1.07 -2.77
C SER A 38 9.76 -1.93 -3.98
N THR A 39 10.61 -1.89 -5.01
CA THR A 39 10.41 -2.66 -6.23
C THR A 39 11.73 -2.85 -6.99
N ARG A 40 11.80 -3.91 -7.79
CA ARG A 40 12.85 -4.06 -8.80
C ARG A 40 12.18 -3.94 -10.17
N ALA A 41 12.39 -2.80 -10.82
CA ALA A 41 11.77 -2.46 -12.09
C ALA A 41 12.74 -2.68 -13.26
N LEU A 42 12.22 -3.11 -14.41
CA LEU A 42 12.94 -3.11 -15.68
C LEU A 42 12.66 -1.81 -16.42
N THR A 43 13.71 -1.19 -16.96
CA THR A 43 13.64 0.08 -17.72
C THR A 43 14.22 -0.11 -19.12
N PRO A 44 13.57 -0.91 -19.98
CA PRO A 44 14.17 -1.42 -21.21
C PRO A 44 14.53 -0.32 -22.23
N ARG A 45 13.90 0.85 -22.16
CA ARG A 45 14.10 1.96 -23.10
C ARG A 45 15.01 3.08 -22.58
N HIS A 46 15.35 3.10 -21.30
CA HIS A 46 16.12 4.19 -20.70
C HIS A 46 17.60 4.13 -21.14
N PRO A 47 18.29 5.19 -21.57
CA PRO A 47 19.65 5.11 -22.13
C PRO A 47 20.71 4.65 -21.11
N ALA A 48 20.59 5.08 -19.85
CA ALA A 48 21.64 4.88 -18.83
C ALA A 48 21.49 3.63 -17.94
N HIS A 49 20.31 3.03 -17.84
CA HIS A 49 20.07 1.90 -16.94
C HIS A 49 19.01 0.95 -17.53
N ARG A 50 19.04 -0.31 -17.08
CA ARG A 50 18.12 -1.37 -17.51
C ARG A 50 17.25 -1.90 -16.37
N VAL A 51 17.71 -1.68 -15.15
CA VAL A 51 17.08 -2.12 -13.91
C VAL A 51 17.21 -1.00 -12.90
N VAL A 52 16.14 -0.72 -12.18
CA VAL A 52 16.13 0.13 -10.98
C VAL A 52 15.70 -0.73 -9.80
N THR A 53 16.43 -0.62 -8.69
CA THR A 53 16.03 -1.21 -7.41
C THR A 53 15.65 -0.08 -6.47
N ALA A 54 14.34 0.10 -6.26
CA ALA A 54 13.81 0.94 -5.19
C ALA A 54 13.83 0.11 -3.89
N GLU A 55 14.71 0.48 -2.97
CA GLU A 55 15.06 -0.36 -1.81
C GLU A 55 13.99 -0.37 -0.72
N HIS A 56 13.26 0.73 -0.57
CA HIS A 56 12.21 0.93 0.44
C HIS A 56 11.07 1.77 -0.11
N ALA A 57 9.97 1.85 0.64
CA ALA A 57 8.92 2.80 0.30
C ALA A 57 9.39 4.23 0.58
N ALA A 58 9.28 5.12 -0.42
CA ALA A 58 9.80 6.47 -0.35
C ALA A 58 8.97 7.46 -1.19
N VAL A 59 9.07 8.73 -0.83
CA VAL A 59 8.67 9.84 -1.69
C VAL A 59 9.75 10.13 -2.72
N LEU A 60 9.33 10.52 -3.92
CA LEU A 60 10.18 10.85 -5.06
C LEU A 60 10.27 12.37 -5.30
N TYR A 61 9.94 13.14 -4.26
CA TYR A 61 10.02 14.58 -4.17
C TYR A 61 10.66 14.97 -2.82
N PRO A 62 11.11 16.22 -2.63
CA PRO A 62 11.59 16.69 -1.32
C PRO A 62 10.39 16.91 -0.37
N PRO A 63 10.24 16.11 0.70
CA PRO A 63 9.14 16.29 1.64
C PRO A 63 9.29 17.60 2.43
N ASP A 64 8.16 18.23 2.75
CA ASP A 64 8.05 19.47 3.50
C ASP A 64 8.53 19.26 4.94
N PRO A 65 9.68 19.84 5.33
CA PRO A 65 10.25 19.63 6.66
C PRO A 65 9.34 20.14 7.78
N ASP A 66 8.55 21.19 7.54
CA ASP A 66 7.67 21.78 8.56
C ASP A 66 6.44 20.89 8.80
N ARG A 67 5.90 20.26 7.75
CA ARG A 67 4.80 19.29 7.85
C ARG A 67 5.17 18.09 8.71
N TRP A 68 6.40 17.61 8.57
CA TRP A 68 6.87 16.38 9.23
C TRP A 68 7.65 16.65 10.53
N ALA A 69 7.90 17.90 10.88
CA ALA A 69 8.62 18.27 12.10
C ALA A 69 7.95 17.70 13.36
N GLY A 70 8.71 16.92 14.14
CA GLY A 70 8.24 16.31 15.38
C GLY A 70 7.21 15.18 15.21
N ARG A 71 6.85 14.79 13.98
CA ARG A 71 6.00 13.62 13.73
C ARG A 71 6.78 12.35 14.05
N ALA A 72 6.11 11.39 14.69
CA ALA A 72 6.72 10.10 15.01
C ALA A 72 6.95 9.23 13.76
N LEU A 73 6.10 9.39 12.74
CA LEU A 73 6.20 8.74 11.44
C LEU A 73 6.30 9.82 10.36
N ALA A 74 7.22 9.63 9.41
CA ALA A 74 7.46 10.55 8.30
C ALA A 74 7.87 9.75 7.05
N PRO A 75 7.64 10.28 5.84
CA PRO A 75 8.02 9.60 4.61
C PRO A 75 9.54 9.53 4.48
N TYR A 76 10.03 8.42 3.92
CA TYR A 76 11.43 8.27 3.60
C TYR A 76 11.76 8.93 2.26
N ARG A 77 12.98 9.46 2.13
CA ARG A 77 13.51 9.90 0.84
C ARG A 77 14.11 8.71 0.09
N GLN A 78 14.03 8.78 -1.23
CA GLN A 78 14.67 7.84 -2.14
C GLN A 78 16.16 8.20 -2.35
N SER A 79 16.95 7.26 -2.87
CA SER A 79 18.37 7.46 -3.22
C SER A 79 18.79 6.83 -4.57
N TRP A 80 17.85 6.23 -5.31
CA TRP A 80 18.12 5.45 -6.53
C TRP A 80 17.86 6.21 -7.83
N THR A 81 17.19 7.37 -7.78
CA THR A 81 17.02 8.30 -8.91
C THR A 81 17.79 9.58 -8.61
N PRO A 82 18.70 10.03 -9.49
CA PRO A 82 19.43 11.28 -9.29
C PRO A 82 18.50 12.50 -9.18
N GLY A 83 18.99 13.56 -8.54
CA GLY A 83 18.24 14.81 -8.35
C GLY A 83 17.56 14.92 -6.99
N ASP A 84 17.23 16.15 -6.60
CA ASP A 84 16.56 16.44 -5.32
C ASP A 84 15.03 16.23 -5.40
N ASP A 85 14.44 16.53 -6.57
CA ASP A 85 13.03 16.33 -6.91
C ASP A 85 12.84 15.56 -8.25
N PRO A 86 13.10 14.24 -8.29
CA PRO A 86 12.87 13.44 -9.51
C PRO A 86 11.43 13.49 -10.03
N TYR A 87 10.43 13.55 -9.14
CA TYR A 87 9.04 13.70 -9.54
C TYR A 87 8.82 15.01 -10.30
N GLY A 88 9.29 16.13 -9.75
CA GLY A 88 9.17 17.45 -10.37
C GLY A 88 9.80 17.48 -11.76
N GLU A 89 11.04 17.01 -11.88
CA GLU A 89 11.76 16.96 -13.16
C GLU A 89 11.01 16.12 -14.21
N ALA A 90 10.55 14.92 -13.83
CA ALA A 90 9.79 14.06 -14.73
C ALA A 90 8.44 14.66 -15.12
N ALA A 91 7.71 15.24 -14.15
CA ALA A 91 6.42 15.87 -14.38
C ALA A 91 6.52 17.05 -15.36
N GLU A 92 7.54 17.90 -15.20
CA GLU A 92 7.80 19.03 -16.10
C GLU A 92 8.10 18.56 -17.53
N ALA A 93 8.96 17.55 -17.69
CA ALA A 93 9.29 16.99 -19.01
C ALA A 93 8.06 16.38 -19.71
N LEU A 94 7.23 15.64 -18.97
CA LEU A 94 6.00 15.05 -19.49
C LEU A 94 4.97 16.12 -19.86
N ALA A 95 4.78 17.13 -19.01
CA ALA A 95 3.86 18.24 -19.29
C ALA A 95 4.31 19.07 -20.50
N ALA A 96 5.62 19.30 -20.67
CA ALA A 96 6.18 19.99 -21.83
C ALA A 96 5.93 19.23 -23.15
N ALA A 97 5.78 17.90 -23.10
CA ALA A 97 5.37 17.07 -24.22
C ALA A 97 3.84 17.03 -24.44
N GLY A 98 3.06 17.79 -23.67
CA GLY A 98 1.61 17.89 -23.79
C GLY A 98 0.82 16.80 -23.06
N LEU A 99 1.46 16.06 -22.14
CA LEU A 99 0.80 15.02 -21.34
C LEU A 99 0.21 15.59 -20.06
N GLU A 100 -1.01 15.20 -19.72
CA GLU A 100 -1.64 15.50 -18.43
C GLU A 100 -1.03 14.60 -17.35
N VAL A 101 -0.37 15.18 -16.34
CA VAL A 101 0.27 14.40 -15.26
C VAL A 101 -0.67 14.25 -14.08
N HIS A 102 -0.87 13.02 -13.62
CA HIS A 102 -1.55 12.65 -12.38
C HIS A 102 -0.53 12.06 -11.43
N SER A 103 -0.66 12.29 -10.13
CA SER A 103 0.21 11.65 -9.14
C SER A 103 -0.23 10.23 -8.83
N TRP A 104 0.71 9.36 -8.52
CA TRP A 104 0.46 8.02 -8.01
C TRP A 104 1.11 7.87 -6.64
N VAL A 105 0.28 7.59 -5.63
CA VAL A 105 0.67 7.57 -4.22
C VAL A 105 0.34 6.21 -3.62
N VAL A 106 1.37 5.44 -3.28
CA VAL A 106 1.21 4.24 -2.46
C VAL A 106 1.19 4.63 -0.98
N LEU A 107 0.11 4.28 -0.28
CA LEU A 107 -0.11 4.63 1.12
C LEU A 107 0.29 3.50 2.08
N ALA A 108 -0.62 2.58 2.41
CA ALA A 108 -0.44 1.60 3.50
C ALA A 108 0.44 0.41 3.11
N HIS A 109 1.63 0.67 2.57
CA HIS A 109 2.60 -0.36 2.22
C HIS A 109 4.05 0.15 2.37
N SER A 110 4.72 -0.23 3.47
CA SER A 110 6.12 0.15 3.72
C SER A 110 6.81 -0.83 4.66
N SER A 111 7.62 -1.74 4.10
CA SER A 111 8.39 -2.72 4.89
C SER A 111 9.41 -2.06 5.81
N ARG A 112 10.00 -0.93 5.40
CA ARG A 112 10.95 -0.17 6.23
C ARG A 112 10.28 0.45 7.45
N LEU A 113 9.10 1.06 7.26
CA LEU A 113 8.31 1.61 8.36
C LEU A 113 8.00 0.54 9.41
N GLY A 114 7.53 -0.64 8.99
CA GLY A 114 7.22 -1.74 9.90
C GLY A 114 8.46 -2.41 10.51
N ALA A 115 9.65 -2.24 9.92
CA ALA A 115 10.91 -2.71 10.52
C ALA A 115 11.42 -1.75 11.59
N GLU A 116 11.36 -0.43 11.34
CA GLU A 116 11.80 0.61 12.27
C GLU A 116 10.78 0.86 13.40
N HIS A 117 9.48 0.68 13.10
CA HIS A 117 8.36 0.84 14.03
C HIS A 117 7.46 -0.41 14.04
N PRO A 118 7.89 -1.54 14.64
CA PRO A 118 7.18 -2.82 14.56
C PRO A 118 5.77 -2.82 15.15
N ASP A 119 5.47 -1.87 16.04
CA ASP A 119 4.15 -1.71 16.63
C ASP A 119 3.13 -1.22 15.60
N THR A 120 3.54 -0.51 14.55
CA THR A 120 2.66 -0.02 13.48
C THR A 120 2.05 -1.12 12.63
N SER A 121 2.70 -2.29 12.55
CA SER A 121 2.35 -3.39 11.64
C SER A 121 1.06 -4.13 12.02
N VAL A 122 0.43 -4.73 11.02
CA VAL A 122 -0.56 -5.80 11.20
C VAL A 122 0.10 -6.96 11.98
N VAL A 123 -0.66 -7.53 12.91
CA VAL A 123 -0.26 -8.70 13.72
C VAL A 123 -1.30 -9.80 13.52
N ASN A 124 -0.94 -10.96 12.98
CA ASN A 124 -1.92 -12.02 12.72
C ASN A 124 -2.40 -12.71 14.01
N ALA A 125 -3.29 -13.70 13.88
CA ALA A 125 -3.83 -14.44 15.02
C ALA A 125 -2.79 -15.27 15.79
N TYR A 126 -1.62 -15.53 15.20
CA TYR A 126 -0.49 -16.26 15.80
C TYR A 126 0.52 -15.33 16.49
N GLY A 127 0.40 -14.02 16.30
CA GLY A 127 1.34 -13.02 16.81
C GLY A 127 2.43 -12.61 15.82
N ASP A 128 2.43 -13.16 14.60
CA ASP A 128 3.38 -12.78 13.56
C ASP A 128 3.09 -11.36 13.07
N ARG A 129 4.16 -10.59 12.84
CA ARG A 129 4.06 -9.22 12.33
C ARG A 129 4.29 -9.19 10.83
N TYR A 130 3.50 -8.40 10.13
CA TYR A 130 3.66 -8.12 8.70
C TYR A 130 4.27 -6.74 8.52
N PRO A 131 5.60 -6.59 8.51
CA PRO A 131 6.27 -5.28 8.43
C PRO A 131 5.88 -4.49 7.18
N TRP A 132 5.45 -5.16 6.12
CA TRP A 132 4.99 -4.52 4.89
C TRP A 132 3.59 -3.91 4.97
N ALA A 133 2.80 -4.27 5.99
CA ALA A 133 1.40 -3.91 6.12
C ALA A 133 1.17 -3.10 7.41
N PRO A 134 1.26 -1.76 7.35
CA PRO A 134 0.84 -0.90 8.45
C PRO A 134 -0.63 -1.14 8.82
N CYS A 135 -0.92 -1.19 10.11
CA CYS A 135 -2.28 -1.33 10.63
C CYS A 135 -3.01 0.01 10.53
N ILE A 136 -3.85 0.18 9.50
CA ILE A 136 -4.58 1.41 9.24
C ILE A 136 -5.63 1.78 10.31
N ALA A 137 -5.94 0.86 11.24
CA ALA A 137 -6.77 1.18 12.41
C ALA A 137 -6.03 1.96 13.48
N ARG A 138 -4.68 1.94 13.49
CA ARG A 138 -3.90 2.67 14.49
C ARG A 138 -3.96 4.17 14.21
N PRO A 139 -4.30 5.01 15.20
CA PRO A 139 -4.40 6.46 14.99
C PRO A 139 -3.14 7.08 14.37
N ALA A 140 -1.95 6.77 14.90
CA ALA A 140 -0.69 7.30 14.37
C ALA A 140 -0.42 6.89 12.90
N VAL A 141 -0.79 5.66 12.52
CA VAL A 141 -0.67 5.20 11.12
C VAL A 141 -1.69 5.92 10.25
N ARG A 142 -2.95 6.03 10.70
CA ARG A 142 -3.99 6.76 9.97
C ARG A 142 -3.57 8.21 9.71
N ASP A 143 -3.08 8.91 10.72
CA ASP A 143 -2.66 10.31 10.60
C ASP A 143 -1.49 10.45 9.61
N TYR A 144 -0.50 9.56 9.70
CA TYR A 144 0.60 9.49 8.73
C TYR A 144 0.12 9.29 7.29
N LEU A 145 -0.81 8.36 7.05
CA LEU A 145 -1.33 8.08 5.71
C LEU A 145 -2.14 9.24 5.14
N VAL A 146 -2.91 9.94 5.98
CA VAL A 146 -3.69 11.12 5.56
C VAL A 146 -2.77 12.28 5.20
N ASP A 147 -1.76 12.55 6.03
CA ASP A 147 -0.78 13.61 5.74
C ASP A 147 0.05 13.32 4.50
N LEU A 148 0.45 12.05 4.33
CA LEU A 148 1.17 11.58 3.14
C LEU A 148 0.29 11.73 1.90
N ALA A 149 -0.99 11.35 1.96
CA ALA A 149 -1.91 11.54 0.84
C ALA A 149 -2.00 13.03 0.48
N ALA A 150 -2.23 13.91 1.46
CA ALA A 150 -2.34 15.35 1.24
C ALA A 150 -1.08 15.97 0.61
N GLU A 151 0.11 15.51 1.00
CA GLU A 151 1.37 16.05 0.49
C GLU A 151 1.80 15.44 -0.86
N ALA A 152 1.69 14.11 -0.98
CA ALA A 152 2.19 13.37 -2.13
C ALA A 152 1.24 13.41 -3.32
N ALA A 153 -0.06 13.61 -3.10
CA ALA A 153 -1.03 13.68 -4.19
C ALA A 153 -1.14 15.09 -4.79
N ALA A 154 -1.14 16.13 -3.95
CA ALA A 154 -1.32 17.51 -4.39
C ALA A 154 0.00 18.14 -4.90
N ARG A 155 0.71 17.45 -5.81
CA ARG A 155 1.98 17.95 -6.35
C ARG A 155 1.76 19.09 -7.36
N PRO A 156 2.70 20.05 -7.47
CA PRO A 156 2.62 21.10 -8.47
C PRO A 156 2.41 20.52 -9.89
N GLY A 157 1.40 21.05 -10.60
CA GLY A 157 1.07 20.61 -11.96
C GLY A 157 0.30 19.29 -12.07
N ALA A 158 0.00 18.60 -10.97
CA ALA A 158 -0.83 17.40 -11.00
C ALA A 158 -2.31 17.75 -11.26
N HIS A 159 -2.94 17.06 -12.21
CA HIS A 159 -4.35 17.24 -12.61
C HIS A 159 -5.31 16.24 -11.95
N GLY A 160 -4.77 15.24 -11.25
CA GLY A 160 -5.50 14.21 -10.54
C GLY A 160 -4.53 13.30 -9.79
N THR A 161 -5.07 12.35 -9.02
CA THR A 161 -4.26 11.37 -8.29
C THR A 161 -4.89 9.99 -8.28
N GLU A 162 -4.03 8.97 -8.22
CA GLU A 162 -4.38 7.60 -7.87
C GLU A 162 -3.80 7.28 -6.48
N LEU A 163 -4.67 6.94 -5.52
CA LEU A 163 -4.28 6.50 -4.19
C LEU A 163 -4.28 4.97 -4.13
N GLU A 164 -3.10 4.37 -4.20
CA GLU A 164 -2.90 2.94 -4.11
C GLU A 164 -2.63 2.50 -2.67
N SER A 165 -2.97 1.25 -2.36
CA SER A 165 -2.84 0.71 -1.00
C SER A 165 -3.57 1.58 0.04
N CYS A 166 -4.65 2.28 -0.35
CA CYS A 166 -5.48 3.10 0.54
C CYS A 166 -6.47 2.21 1.31
N GLY A 167 -5.95 1.29 2.11
CA GLY A 167 -6.76 0.27 2.75
C GLY A 167 -5.93 -0.77 3.50
N TRP A 168 -6.56 -1.88 3.83
CA TRP A 168 -5.89 -2.96 4.54
C TRP A 168 -5.00 -3.78 3.62
N TYR A 169 -3.75 -3.98 4.06
CA TYR A 169 -2.87 -5.02 3.55
C TYR A 169 -2.77 -6.16 4.58
N GLY A 170 -2.15 -7.27 4.17
CA GLY A 170 -2.00 -8.46 5.00
C GLY A 170 -1.18 -9.53 4.31
N PHE A 171 -1.50 -10.79 4.59
CA PHE A 171 -0.76 -11.95 4.10
C PHE A 171 -0.76 -12.08 2.58
N ALA A 172 -1.89 -11.77 1.92
CA ALA A 172 -2.06 -11.97 0.47
C ALA A 172 -1.11 -11.11 -0.39
N HIS A 173 -0.57 -10.02 0.17
CA HIS A 173 0.35 -9.17 -0.58
C HIS A 173 1.73 -9.81 -0.64
N LEU A 174 2.26 -9.95 -1.86
CA LEU A 174 3.58 -10.52 -2.07
C LEU A 174 4.64 -9.66 -1.36
N HIS A 175 5.62 -10.32 -0.76
CA HIS A 175 6.75 -9.67 -0.11
C HIS A 175 8.07 -10.11 -0.77
N ALA A 176 9.19 -9.58 -0.28
CA ALA A 176 10.53 -9.94 -0.74
C ALA A 176 10.75 -11.46 -0.74
N HIS A 177 10.87 -12.03 -1.95
CA HIS A 177 11.20 -13.44 -2.21
C HIS A 177 10.26 -14.44 -1.51
N ASP A 178 8.96 -14.19 -1.59
CA ASP A 178 7.95 -15.02 -0.94
C ASP A 178 7.92 -16.47 -1.45
N LYS A 179 7.69 -17.41 -0.53
CA LYS A 179 7.64 -18.86 -0.79
C LYS A 179 6.37 -19.47 -0.23
N VAL A 180 5.24 -18.84 -0.52
CA VAL A 180 3.93 -19.22 0.04
C VAL A 180 3.12 -20.11 -0.90
N ALA A 181 3.43 -20.13 -2.20
CA ALA A 181 2.67 -20.86 -3.23
C ALA A 181 2.66 -22.39 -3.07
N GLY A 182 3.52 -22.96 -2.21
CA GLY A 182 3.51 -24.39 -1.88
C GLY A 182 2.41 -24.81 -0.91
N VAL A 183 1.68 -23.85 -0.33
CA VAL A 183 0.58 -24.10 0.61
C VAL A 183 -0.74 -23.75 -0.07
N GLY A 184 -1.68 -24.69 -0.11
CA GLY A 184 -3.02 -24.47 -0.65
C GLY A 184 -3.84 -23.56 0.25
N LEU A 185 -3.70 -22.24 0.09
CA LEU A 185 -4.34 -21.23 0.92
C LEU A 185 -5.29 -20.38 0.07
N GLY A 186 -6.58 -20.73 0.08
CA GLY A 186 -7.66 -19.99 -0.56
C GLY A 186 -7.81 -18.58 0.01
N ASP A 187 -8.52 -17.71 -0.71
CA ASP A 187 -8.59 -16.28 -0.36
C ASP A 187 -9.30 -16.05 1.00
N ALA A 188 -10.17 -16.96 1.44
CA ALA A 188 -10.81 -16.87 2.75
C ALA A 188 -9.81 -17.13 3.88
N ALA A 189 -8.95 -18.14 3.72
CA ALA A 189 -7.86 -18.40 4.67
C ALA A 189 -6.78 -17.30 4.64
N GLN A 190 -6.48 -16.73 3.46
CA GLN A 190 -5.61 -15.55 3.35
C GLN A 190 -6.22 -14.32 4.08
N TYR A 191 -7.54 -14.14 4.01
CA TYR A 191 -8.24 -13.12 4.77
C TYR A 191 -8.10 -13.33 6.28
N LEU A 192 -8.32 -14.57 6.77
CA LEU A 192 -8.12 -14.95 8.17
C LEU A 192 -6.68 -14.66 8.64
N MET A 193 -5.68 -15.02 7.84
CA MET A 193 -4.26 -14.70 8.09
C MET A 193 -4.00 -13.19 8.12
N SER A 194 -4.80 -12.40 7.40
CA SER A 194 -4.69 -10.94 7.31
C SER A 194 -5.44 -10.17 8.40
N LEU A 195 -6.19 -10.86 9.27
CA LEU A 195 -6.85 -10.24 10.42
C LEU A 195 -5.80 -9.73 11.41
N CYS A 196 -5.94 -8.47 11.83
CA CYS A 196 -5.01 -7.84 12.75
C CYS A 196 -5.49 -8.01 14.19
N PHE A 197 -4.60 -8.42 15.09
CA PHE A 197 -4.82 -8.64 16.52
C PHE A 197 -3.87 -7.78 17.39
N CYS A 198 -3.38 -6.65 16.85
CA CYS A 198 -2.71 -5.63 17.66
C CYS A 198 -3.70 -5.00 18.67
N ALA A 199 -3.22 -4.27 19.67
CA ALA A 199 -4.04 -3.71 20.75
C ALA A 199 -5.28 -2.95 20.23
N VAL A 200 -5.09 -2.06 19.25
CA VAL A 200 -6.18 -1.26 18.65
C VAL A 200 -7.22 -2.12 17.92
N CYS A 201 -6.79 -3.19 17.25
CA CYS A 201 -7.73 -4.08 16.57
C CYS A 201 -8.45 -5.00 17.55
N ARG A 202 -7.81 -5.43 18.65
CA ARG A 202 -8.46 -6.19 19.73
C ARG A 202 -9.59 -5.38 20.36
N GLU A 203 -9.33 -4.13 20.73
CA GLU A 203 -10.36 -3.19 21.19
C GLU A 203 -11.47 -3.03 20.16
N GLY A 204 -11.08 -2.87 18.89
CA GLY A 204 -11.99 -2.75 17.77
C GLY A 204 -12.91 -3.94 17.53
N TYR A 205 -12.49 -5.17 17.84
CA TYR A 205 -13.38 -6.34 17.83
C TYR A 205 -14.30 -6.37 19.05
N GLY A 206 -13.83 -5.92 20.21
CA GLY A 206 -14.66 -5.74 21.41
C GLY A 206 -15.83 -4.78 21.16
N GLU A 207 -15.59 -3.69 20.42
CA GLU A 207 -16.64 -2.76 19.96
C GLU A 207 -17.67 -3.40 19.02
N GLU A 208 -17.29 -4.47 18.30
CA GLU A 208 -18.22 -5.28 17.48
C GLU A 208 -18.98 -6.35 18.30
N GLY A 209 -18.78 -6.38 19.62
CA GLY A 209 -19.36 -7.39 20.51
C GLY A 209 -18.67 -8.75 20.45
N VAL A 210 -17.42 -8.80 19.97
CA VAL A 210 -16.64 -10.03 19.85
C VAL A 210 -15.44 -9.99 20.79
N ASP A 211 -15.29 -11.03 21.62
CA ASP A 211 -14.09 -11.20 22.43
C ASP A 211 -12.87 -11.51 21.54
N PRO A 212 -11.82 -10.66 21.56
CA PRO A 212 -10.68 -10.80 20.66
C PRO A 212 -9.86 -12.06 20.91
N GLU A 213 -9.81 -12.58 22.16
CA GLU A 213 -9.10 -13.82 22.48
C GLU A 213 -9.80 -15.02 21.85
N THR A 214 -11.13 -15.12 22.05
CA THR A 214 -11.95 -16.18 21.47
C THR A 214 -11.94 -16.12 19.95
N LEU A 215 -11.97 -14.92 19.35
CA LEU A 215 -11.82 -14.73 17.92
C LEU A 215 -10.45 -15.21 17.41
N SER A 216 -9.36 -14.87 18.09
CA SER A 216 -8.01 -15.36 17.73
C SER A 216 -7.93 -16.89 17.80
N VAL A 217 -8.52 -17.52 18.83
CA VAL A 217 -8.61 -18.98 18.92
C VAL A 217 -9.42 -19.56 17.75
N ALA A 218 -10.56 -18.95 17.40
CA ALA A 218 -11.39 -19.39 16.29
C ALA A 218 -10.66 -19.30 14.95
N VAL A 219 -9.95 -18.20 14.68
CA VAL A 219 -9.12 -18.04 13.47
C VAL A 219 -8.06 -19.13 13.39
N ARG A 220 -7.33 -19.38 14.49
CA ARG A 220 -6.28 -20.40 14.51
C ARG A 220 -6.84 -21.80 14.28
N ARG A 221 -7.99 -22.12 14.88
CA ARG A 221 -8.69 -23.39 14.67
C ARG A 221 -9.17 -23.56 13.24
N ALA A 222 -9.69 -22.51 12.62
CA ALA A 222 -10.14 -22.53 11.24
C ALA A 222 -8.99 -22.76 10.25
N LEU A 223 -7.78 -22.30 10.58
CA LEU A 223 -6.59 -22.47 9.75
C LEU A 223 -5.84 -23.79 9.99
N GLU A 224 -6.15 -24.54 11.05
CA GLU A 224 -5.45 -25.79 11.38
C GLU A 224 -5.38 -26.82 10.23
N PRO A 225 -6.44 -27.05 9.43
CA PRO A 225 -6.38 -27.97 8.29
C PRO A 225 -5.32 -27.61 7.25
N VAL A 226 -5.02 -26.31 7.09
CA VAL A 226 -3.96 -25.84 6.19
C VAL A 226 -2.60 -26.36 6.65
N TRP A 227 -2.34 -26.29 7.95
CA TRP A 227 -1.05 -26.66 8.55
C TRP A 227 -0.84 -28.16 8.62
N SER A 228 -1.92 -28.95 8.64
CA SER A 228 -1.88 -30.40 8.53
C SER A 228 -1.84 -30.92 7.08
N GLY A 229 -1.69 -30.04 6.09
CA GLY A 229 -1.58 -30.40 4.66
C GLY A 229 -2.90 -30.60 3.93
N GLY A 230 -4.04 -30.32 4.56
CA GLY A 230 -5.37 -30.37 3.91
C GLY A 230 -5.64 -29.16 3.00
N GLY A 231 -4.94 -28.05 3.23
CA GLY A 231 -5.19 -26.78 2.54
C GLY A 231 -6.53 -26.14 2.94
N SER A 232 -6.92 -25.09 2.20
CA SER A 232 -8.20 -24.39 2.31
C SER A 232 -8.63 -23.95 0.92
N PRO A 233 -9.65 -24.57 0.31
CA PRO A 233 -10.19 -24.14 -0.98
C PRO A 233 -11.19 -22.98 -0.86
N GLU A 234 -11.63 -22.65 0.35
CA GLU A 234 -12.70 -21.69 0.62
C GLU A 234 -12.34 -20.31 0.08
N SER A 235 -13.33 -19.66 -0.53
CA SER A 235 -13.15 -18.36 -1.16
C SER A 235 -14.34 -17.43 -0.94
N GLY A 236 -14.08 -16.13 -1.03
CA GLY A 236 -15.04 -15.06 -0.87
C GLY A 236 -15.61 -14.95 0.55
N ARG A 237 -16.66 -14.15 0.67
CA ARG A 237 -17.34 -13.91 1.95
C ARG A 237 -17.98 -15.18 2.52
N ASP A 238 -18.54 -16.01 1.65
CA ASP A 238 -19.17 -17.27 2.06
C ASP A 238 -18.14 -18.24 2.63
N GLY A 239 -16.95 -18.32 2.01
CA GLY A 239 -15.83 -19.09 2.53
C GLY A 239 -15.32 -18.59 3.89
N ILE A 240 -15.28 -17.26 4.10
CA ILE A 240 -14.94 -16.68 5.41
C ILE A 240 -15.98 -17.10 6.47
N ALA A 241 -17.27 -17.07 6.13
CA ALA A 241 -18.35 -17.49 7.03
C ALA A 241 -18.34 -19.00 7.29
N GLU A 242 -17.99 -19.82 6.31
CA GLU A 242 -17.80 -21.26 6.46
C GLU A 242 -16.66 -21.57 7.43
N LEU A 243 -15.50 -20.92 7.26
CA LEU A 243 -14.32 -21.14 8.11
C LEU A 243 -14.49 -20.62 9.54
N LEU A 244 -15.03 -19.40 9.70
CA LEU A 244 -15.00 -18.68 10.97
C LEU A 244 -16.36 -18.67 11.70
N GLY A 245 -17.41 -19.11 11.04
CA GLY A 245 -18.80 -18.94 11.47
C GLY A 245 -19.34 -17.53 11.16
N PRO A 246 -20.66 -17.40 10.92
CA PRO A 246 -21.27 -16.15 10.43
C PRO A 246 -21.06 -14.97 11.38
N THR A 247 -21.16 -15.20 12.70
CA THR A 247 -21.00 -14.14 13.71
C THR A 247 -19.62 -13.47 13.63
N TYR A 248 -18.54 -14.25 13.58
CA TYR A 248 -17.18 -13.72 13.53
C TYR A 248 -16.81 -13.21 12.15
N ALA A 249 -17.27 -13.87 11.08
CA ALA A 249 -17.10 -13.38 9.72
C ALA A 249 -17.70 -11.97 9.57
N ASP A 250 -18.95 -11.79 9.98
CA ASP A 250 -19.63 -10.50 9.89
C ASP A 250 -18.95 -9.42 10.72
N ALA A 251 -18.56 -9.73 11.97
CA ALA A 251 -17.88 -8.79 12.85
C ALA A 251 -16.54 -8.30 12.27
N THR A 252 -15.71 -9.23 11.78
CA THR A 252 -14.40 -8.87 11.20
C THR A 252 -14.56 -8.07 9.90
N LEU A 253 -15.51 -8.44 9.04
CA LEU A 253 -15.80 -7.74 7.79
C LEU A 253 -16.35 -6.33 8.05
N ARG A 254 -17.26 -6.17 9.02
CA ARG A 254 -17.75 -4.84 9.45
C ARG A 254 -16.63 -3.98 10.00
N ARG A 255 -15.81 -4.51 10.92
CA ARG A 255 -14.68 -3.76 11.49
C ARG A 255 -13.71 -3.29 10.42
N ARG A 256 -13.25 -4.21 9.56
CA ARG A 256 -12.29 -3.87 8.49
C ARG A 256 -12.88 -2.90 7.49
N GLY A 257 -14.13 -3.10 7.08
CA GLY A 257 -14.85 -2.24 6.15
C GLY A 257 -15.04 -0.82 6.69
N ARG A 258 -15.42 -0.67 7.97
CA ARG A 258 -15.54 0.64 8.62
C ARG A 258 -14.19 1.35 8.67
N VAL A 259 -13.14 0.69 9.15
CA VAL A 259 -11.82 1.31 9.25
C VAL A 259 -11.31 1.74 7.88
N ALA A 260 -11.35 0.85 6.88
CA ALA A 260 -10.90 1.17 5.52
C ALA A 260 -11.65 2.39 4.96
N ARG A 261 -12.98 2.42 5.08
CA ARG A 261 -13.80 3.55 4.63
C ARG A 261 -13.38 4.86 5.29
N THR A 262 -13.21 4.89 6.62
CA THR A 262 -12.83 6.12 7.34
C THR A 262 -11.43 6.63 6.98
N VAL A 263 -10.51 5.74 6.59
CA VAL A 263 -9.18 6.11 6.11
C VAL A 263 -9.26 6.64 4.67
N GLN A 264 -10.02 5.97 3.81
CA GLN A 264 -10.24 6.38 2.42
C GLN A 264 -10.92 7.75 2.33
N GLU A 265 -12.00 7.96 3.09
CA GLU A 265 -12.71 9.25 3.13
C GLU A 265 -11.80 10.37 3.64
N ALA A 266 -11.00 10.12 4.69
CA ALA A 266 -10.06 11.10 5.22
C ALA A 266 -8.93 11.42 4.23
N ALA A 267 -8.34 10.40 3.58
CA ALA A 267 -7.30 10.58 2.58
C ALA A 267 -7.84 11.36 1.37
N VAL A 268 -9.01 10.99 0.84
CA VAL A 268 -9.64 11.72 -0.28
C VAL A 268 -9.99 13.16 0.11
N ALA A 269 -10.49 13.39 1.33
CA ALA A 269 -10.80 14.73 1.80
C ALA A 269 -9.54 15.59 1.96
N ALA A 270 -8.40 15.01 2.37
CA ALA A 270 -7.16 15.75 2.56
C ALA A 270 -6.43 16.09 1.26
N VAL A 271 -6.78 15.42 0.15
CA VAL A 271 -6.27 15.72 -1.20
C VAL A 271 -7.08 16.80 -1.92
N ARG A 272 -8.37 16.96 -1.57
CA ARG A 272 -9.29 17.92 -2.19
C ARG A 272 -9.14 19.31 -1.60
#